data_AF-A0A9E2RHA6-F1
#
_entry.id   AF-A0A9E2RHA6-F1
#
_cell.length_a   1.000
_cell.length_b   1.000
_cell.length_c   1.000
_cell.angle_alpha   90.00
_cell.angle_beta   90.00
_cell.angle_gamma   90.00
#
_symmetry.space_group_name_H-M   'P 1'
#
loop_
_entity.id
_entity.type
_entity.pdbx_description
1 polymer ?
#
loop_
_entity_poly.entity_id
_entity_poly.type
_entity_poly.pdbx_seq_one_letter_code
_entity_poly.pdbx_strand_id
1 'polypeptide(L)'
;VAQKDLKFSFRLASMTPIYVWNGATTDFERKGLEAVAQDPSKPFGGFVRLDGGRYYQTVYPDRAVAQACVTCHNEHPNSPRRDFKVGDVMGGIIITIPIDLP
;
A
#
# COMPACT_ATOMS: atom_id res chain seq x y z
N VAL A 1 10.91 -6.28 -25.03
CA VAL A 1 10.70 -7.71 -24.70
C VAL A 1 10.05 -7.75 -23.33
N ALA A 2 8.86 -8.35 -23.18
CA ALA A 2 8.27 -8.57 -21.86
C ALA A 2 8.94 -9.80 -21.23
N GLN A 3 9.59 -9.64 -20.08
CA GLN A 3 10.08 -10.77 -19.30
C GLN A 3 8.87 -11.53 -18.70
N LYS A 4 8.88 -12.85 -18.83
CA LYS A 4 7.97 -13.74 -18.10
C LYS A 4 8.53 -13.98 -16.70
N ASP A 5 7.66 -14.20 -15.72
CA ASP A 5 8.03 -14.61 -14.36
C ASP A 5 8.90 -13.62 -13.56
N LEU A 6 8.63 -12.31 -13.66
CA LEU A 6 9.31 -11.21 -12.96
C LEU A 6 9.29 -11.26 -11.40
N LYS A 7 8.73 -12.33 -10.81
CA LYS A 7 8.54 -12.55 -9.36
C LYS A 7 8.27 -11.26 -8.57
N PHE A 8 7.26 -10.50 -8.98
CA PHE A 8 6.81 -9.36 -8.18
C PHE A 8 5.84 -9.84 -7.09
N SER A 9 5.79 -9.09 -5.98
CA SER A 9 4.76 -9.24 -4.97
C SER A 9 3.92 -7.97 -4.91
N PHE A 10 2.67 -8.11 -4.50
CA PHE A 10 1.83 -6.98 -4.13
C PHE A 10 1.08 -7.28 -2.84
N ARG A 11 0.81 -6.24 -2.04
CA ARG A 11 0.01 -6.34 -0.83
C ARG A 11 -0.72 -5.03 -0.55
N LEU A 12 -1.80 -5.11 0.21
CA LEU A 12 -2.47 -3.94 0.77
C LEU A 12 -1.83 -3.56 2.10
N ALA A 13 -1.68 -2.26 2.33
CA ALA A 13 -1.23 -1.71 3.60
C ALA A 13 -1.97 -0.41 3.93
N SER A 14 -2.06 -0.05 5.21
CA SER A 14 -2.67 1.20 5.64
C SER A 14 -1.97 1.76 6.88
N MET A 15 -2.06 3.07 7.07
CA MET A 15 -1.70 3.74 8.33
C MET A 15 -2.75 3.49 9.43
N THR A 16 -3.96 3.10 9.04
CA THR A 16 -5.10 2.81 9.93
C THR A 16 -5.72 1.46 9.56
N PRO A 17 -4.95 0.34 9.60
CA PRO A 17 -5.43 -0.94 9.13
C PRO A 17 -6.39 -1.59 10.16
N ILE A 18 -7.42 -2.27 9.68
CA ILE A 18 -8.30 -3.10 10.52
C ILE A 18 -7.52 -4.22 11.22
N TYR A 19 -6.59 -4.84 10.48
CA TYR A 19 -5.72 -5.89 10.97
C TYR A 19 -4.28 -5.38 11.04
N VAL A 20 -3.66 -5.48 12.21
CA VAL A 20 -2.36 -4.86 12.49
C VAL A 20 -1.22 -5.28 11.56
N TRP A 21 -1.27 -6.50 11.00
CA TRP A 21 -0.26 -6.99 10.04
C TRP A 21 -0.36 -6.33 8.65
N ASN A 22 -1.46 -5.63 8.35
CA ASN A 22 -1.57 -4.80 7.15
C ASN A 22 -1.02 -3.37 7.38
N GLY A 23 -0.19 -3.16 8.41
CA GLY A 23 0.58 -1.95 8.58
C GLY A 23 1.78 -1.85 7.63
N ALA A 24 2.46 -0.70 7.67
CA ALA A 24 3.80 -0.55 7.11
C ALA A 24 4.80 -1.39 7.92
N THR A 25 5.64 -2.17 7.25
CA THR A 25 6.71 -2.98 7.86
C THR A 25 8.07 -2.31 7.74
N THR A 26 8.20 -1.29 6.89
CA THR A 26 9.42 -0.50 6.72
C THR A 26 9.15 1.01 6.72
N ASP A 27 10.18 1.81 6.94
CA ASP A 27 10.10 3.27 6.83
C ASP A 27 9.77 3.74 5.42
N PHE A 28 10.18 3.00 4.38
CA PHE A 28 9.84 3.33 3.00
C PHE A 28 8.34 3.19 2.78
N GLU A 29 7.75 2.10 3.23
CA GLU A 29 6.30 1.88 3.11
C GLU A 29 5.51 2.91 3.92
N ARG A 30 5.95 3.25 5.14
CA ARG A 30 5.32 4.28 5.97
C ARG A 30 5.28 5.62 5.23
N LYS A 31 6.44 6.08 4.72
CA LYS A 31 6.55 7.32 3.94
C LYS A 31 5.72 7.26 2.67
N GLY A 32 5.67 6.10 2.00
CA GLY A 32 4.86 5.90 0.81
C GLY A 32 3.37 6.01 1.08
N LEU A 33 2.88 5.39 2.16
CA LEU A 33 1.48 5.50 2.58
C LEU A 33 1.10 6.94 2.97
N GLU A 34 1.98 7.64 3.70
CA GLU A 34 1.80 9.06 4.03
C GLU A 34 1.76 9.92 2.76
N ALA A 35 2.67 9.69 1.82
CA ALA A 35 2.77 10.45 0.57
C ALA A 35 1.52 10.27 -0.30
N VAL A 36 1.05 9.03 -0.50
CA VAL A 36 -0.15 8.78 -1.33
C VAL A 36 -1.44 9.20 -0.62
N ALA A 37 -1.46 9.27 0.70
CA ALA A 37 -2.57 9.85 1.45
C ALA A 37 -2.64 11.38 1.29
N GLN A 38 -1.48 12.06 1.24
CA GLN A 38 -1.39 13.51 1.04
C GLN A 38 -1.65 13.94 -0.41
N ASP A 39 -1.05 13.25 -1.38
CA ASP A 39 -1.22 13.51 -2.81
C ASP A 39 -1.54 12.20 -3.57
N PRO A 40 -2.82 11.83 -3.67
CA PRO A 40 -3.24 10.59 -4.30
C PRO A 40 -3.30 10.66 -5.84
N SER A 41 -2.71 11.69 -6.45
CA SER A 41 -2.60 11.80 -7.92
C SER A 41 -1.41 11.04 -8.50
N LYS A 42 -0.43 10.69 -7.65
CA LYS A 42 0.80 10.03 -8.06
C LYS A 42 1.20 8.90 -7.09
N PRO A 43 1.81 7.83 -7.59
CA PRO A 43 2.42 6.83 -6.73
C PRO A 43 3.69 7.35 -6.06
N PHE A 44 4.07 6.73 -4.95
CA PHE A 44 5.38 6.91 -4.31
C PHE A 44 6.26 5.71 -4.60
N GLY A 45 7.38 5.90 -5.29
CA GLY A 45 8.26 4.80 -5.72
C GLY A 45 9.74 5.07 -5.49
N GLY A 46 10.52 3.99 -5.40
CA GLY A 46 11.95 4.07 -5.16
C GLY A 46 12.64 2.72 -4.98
N PHE A 47 13.96 2.75 -4.99
CA PHE A 47 14.79 1.57 -4.75
C PHE A 47 14.99 1.35 -3.24
N VAL A 48 14.85 0.10 -2.82
CA VAL A 48 15.00 -0.32 -1.42
C VAL A 48 15.92 -1.54 -1.33
N ARG A 49 16.54 -1.72 -0.17
CA ARG A 49 17.22 -2.96 0.21
C ARG A 49 16.39 -3.68 1.26
N LEU A 50 15.99 -4.91 0.95
CA LEU A 50 15.23 -5.79 1.84
C LEU A 50 15.98 -7.11 1.94
N ASP A 51 16.29 -7.57 3.16
CA ASP A 51 16.98 -8.86 3.41
C ASP A 51 18.21 -9.11 2.52
N GLY A 52 18.98 -8.05 2.25
CA GLY A 52 20.19 -8.11 1.41
C GLY A 52 19.96 -8.03 -0.11
N GLY A 53 18.72 -8.14 -0.60
CA GLY A 53 18.37 -7.97 -2.01
C GLY A 53 18.02 -6.52 -2.38
N ARG A 54 18.22 -6.14 -3.65
CA ARG A 54 17.73 -4.86 -4.19
C ARG A 54 16.37 -5.03 -4.86
N TYR A 55 15.46 -4.13 -4.51
CA TYR A 55 14.10 -4.11 -5.03
C TYR A 55 13.73 -2.69 -5.46
N TYR A 56 12.83 -2.58 -6.42
CA TYR A 56 12.06 -1.38 -6.66
C TYR A 56 10.70 -1.57 -5.99
N GLN A 57 10.34 -0.68 -5.07
CA GLN A 57 9.06 -0.70 -4.39
C GLN A 57 8.27 0.55 -4.78
N THR A 58 6.96 0.38 -4.99
CA THR A 58 6.04 1.47 -5.29
C THR A 58 4.75 1.31 -4.51
N VAL A 59 4.21 2.42 -4.04
CA VAL A 59 2.95 2.52 -3.30
C VAL A 59 1.96 3.31 -4.15
N TYR A 60 0.83 2.69 -4.47
CA TYR A 60 -0.30 3.35 -5.15
C TYR A 60 -1.40 3.63 -4.13
N PRO A 61 -2.11 4.76 -4.19
CA PRO A 61 -3.23 5.05 -3.30
C PRO A 61 -4.34 4.01 -3.50
N ASP A 62 -4.76 3.36 -2.42
CA ASP A 62 -5.95 2.50 -2.40
C ASP A 62 -7.13 3.32 -1.90
N ARG A 63 -8.09 3.58 -2.79
CA ARG A 63 -9.22 4.46 -2.53
C ARG A 63 -10.48 3.66 -2.22
N ALA A 64 -11.34 4.23 -1.39
CA ALA A 64 -12.69 3.75 -1.16
C ALA A 64 -13.55 3.93 -2.43
N VAL A 65 -13.44 3.00 -3.38
CA VAL A 65 -14.08 3.11 -4.70
C VAL A 65 -15.59 2.83 -4.68
N ALA A 66 -16.09 2.21 -3.61
CA ALA A 66 -17.49 1.86 -3.46
C ALA A 66 -17.99 2.09 -2.03
N GLN A 67 -19.30 2.25 -1.89
CA GLN A 67 -19.95 2.41 -0.58
C GLN A 67 -19.68 1.21 0.35
N ALA A 68 -19.60 0.00 -0.20
CA ALA A 68 -19.29 -1.21 0.58
C ALA A 68 -17.92 -1.14 1.28
N CYS A 69 -16.92 -0.51 0.63
CA CYS A 69 -15.60 -0.28 1.23
C CYS A 69 -15.76 0.58 2.50
N VAL A 70 -16.50 1.69 2.38
CA VAL A 70 -16.73 2.65 3.46
C VAL A 70 -17.50 2.02 4.61
N THR A 71 -18.62 1.35 4.31
CA THR A 71 -19.50 0.76 5.32
C THR A 71 -18.75 -0.26 6.16
N CYS A 72 -18.07 -1.23 5.51
CA CYS A 72 -17.32 -2.24 6.25
C CYS A 72 -16.21 -1.61 7.10
N HIS A 73 -15.40 -0.72 6.53
CA HIS A 73 -14.29 -0.10 7.27
C HIS A 73 -14.76 0.80 8.42
N ASN A 74 -15.90 1.47 8.31
CA ASN A 74 -16.40 2.32 9.39
C ASN A 74 -17.08 1.51 10.50
N GLU A 75 -17.70 0.38 10.18
CA GLU A 75 -18.43 -0.44 11.15
C GLU A 75 -17.56 -1.52 11.81
N HIS A 76 -16.48 -1.97 11.15
CA HIS A 76 -15.68 -3.09 11.62
C HIS A 76 -15.12 -2.85 13.04
N PRO A 77 -15.30 -3.78 14.00
CA PRO A 77 -14.92 -3.61 15.42
C PRO A 77 -13.48 -3.14 15.62
N ASN A 78 -12.54 -3.72 14.87
CA ASN A 78 -11.12 -3.42 14.98
C ASN A 78 -10.67 -2.21 14.14
N SER A 79 -11.59 -1.49 13.48
CA SER A 79 -11.19 -0.37 12.64
C SER A 79 -10.73 0.82 13.49
N PRO A 80 -9.47 1.28 13.33
CA PRO A 80 -8.95 2.43 14.07
C PRO A 80 -9.45 3.77 13.50
N ARG A 81 -9.97 3.79 12.27
CA ARG A 81 -10.56 4.98 11.60
C ARG A 81 -11.96 4.64 11.08
N ARG A 82 -12.96 5.44 11.42
CA ARG A 82 -14.39 5.13 11.15
C ARG A 82 -15.17 6.23 10.44
N ASP A 83 -14.46 7.18 9.85
CA ASP A 83 -15.02 8.34 9.16
C ASP A 83 -14.67 8.34 7.67
N PHE A 84 -14.37 7.17 7.08
CA PHE A 84 -14.12 7.08 5.65
C PHE A 84 -15.32 7.54 4.84
N LYS A 85 -15.04 8.15 3.69
CA LYS A 85 -16.01 8.50 2.64
C LYS A 85 -15.59 7.90 1.31
N VAL A 86 -16.53 7.76 0.38
CA VAL A 86 -16.22 7.31 -0.99
C VAL A 86 -15.21 8.28 -1.60
N GLY A 87 -14.12 7.73 -2.15
CA GLY A 87 -13.00 8.49 -2.71
C GLY A 87 -11.83 8.74 -1.74
N ASP A 88 -12.02 8.54 -0.43
CA ASP A 88 -10.95 8.64 0.56
C ASP A 88 -9.86 7.60 0.28
N VAL A 89 -8.61 7.96 0.58
CA VAL A 89 -7.50 7.02 0.60
C VAL A 89 -7.57 6.19 1.88
N MET A 90 -7.79 4.89 1.72
CA MET A 90 -7.85 3.92 2.81
C MET A 90 -6.47 3.34 3.16
N GLY A 91 -5.55 3.39 2.20
CA GLY A 91 -4.19 2.88 2.36
C GLY A 91 -3.46 2.92 1.02
N GLY A 92 -2.64 1.91 0.77
CA GLY A 92 -1.97 1.76 -0.50
C GLY A 92 -1.69 0.32 -0.90
N ILE A 93 -1.66 0.12 -2.22
CA ILE A 93 -1.17 -1.11 -2.85
C ILE A 93 0.34 -0.96 -2.97
N ILE A 94 1.07 -1.79 -2.22
CA ILE A 94 2.53 -1.84 -2.24
C ILE A 94 2.93 -2.94 -3.21
N ILE A 95 3.64 -2.57 -4.28
CA ILE A 95 4.20 -3.50 -5.26
C ILE A 95 5.71 -3.54 -5.06
N THR A 96 6.29 -4.73 -4.93
CA THR A 96 7.72 -4.94 -4.77
C THR A 96 8.24 -5.77 -5.94
N ILE A 97 9.17 -5.21 -6.70
CA ILE A 97 9.78 -5.82 -7.88
C ILE A 97 11.26 -6.03 -7.58
N PRO A 98 11.76 -7.27 -7.59
CA PRO A 98 13.19 -7.51 -7.42
C PRO A 98 13.97 -7.03 -8.64
N ILE A 99 15.11 -6.37 -8.41
CA ILE A 99 15.93 -5.77 -9.47
C ILE A 99 17.16 -6.64 -9.80
N ASP A 100 17.59 -7.47 -8.85
CA ASP A 100 18.76 -8.34 -8.98
C ASP A 100 18.40 -9.83 -8.89
N LEU A 101 17.25 -10.26 -9.44
CA LEU A 101 17.04 -11.70 -9.56
C LEU A 101 18.15 -12.27 -10.47
N PRO A 102 18.91 -13.29 -10.03
CA PRO A 102 19.76 -14.06 -10.94
C PRO A 102 18.91 -14.81 -11.98
#